data_AF-A0A131YD58-F1
#
_entry.id   AF-A0A131YD58-F1
#
_cell.length_a   1.000
_cell.length_b   1.000
_cell.length_c   1.000
_cell.angle_alpha   90.00
_cell.angle_beta   90.00
_cell.angle_gamma   90.00
#
_symmetry.space_group_name_H-M   'P 1'
#
loop_
_entity.id
_entity.type
_entity.pdbx_description
1 polymer ?
#
loop_
_entity_poly.entity_id
_entity_poly.type
_entity_poly.pdbx_seq_one_letter_code
_entity_poly.pdbx_strand_id
1 'polypeptide(L)'
;MTIKTHSQKEKEAKTYRLLFWLESEKCFILERPDGTCEQHTWHSNIWSKYECDKVFWSLCGAWTYPVFKQSCINPKAICVGLTSLC
;
A
#
# COMPACT_ATOMS: atom_id res chain seq x y z
N MET A 1 0.81 6.00 15.12
CA MET A 1 -0.51 6.45 14.61
C MET A 1 -1.48 5.29 14.78
N THR A 2 -2.70 5.51 15.27
CA THR A 2 -3.71 4.45 15.34
C THR A 2 -4.60 4.51 14.10
N ILE A 3 -4.79 3.37 13.44
CA ILE A 3 -5.66 3.25 12.27
C ILE A 3 -6.79 2.28 12.62
N LYS A 4 -8.02 2.67 12.27
CA LYS A 4 -9.18 1.80 12.26
C LYS A 4 -9.73 1.70 10.84
N THR A 5 -10.21 0.53 10.45
CA THR A 5 -11.02 0.39 9.24
C THR A 5 -12.45 0.87 9.51
N HIS A 6 -13.23 1.13 8.46
CA HIS A 6 -14.61 1.63 8.60
C HIS A 6 -15.52 0.69 9.41
N SER A 7 -15.24 -0.61 9.41
CA SER A 7 -16.00 -1.63 10.14
C SER A 7 -15.58 -1.80 11.61
N GLN A 8 -14.49 -1.17 12.05
CA GLN A 8 -13.92 -1.35 13.39
C GLN A 8 -14.41 -0.28 14.38
N LYS A 9 -14.61 -0.70 15.63
CA LYS A 9 -14.81 0.23 16.75
C LYS A 9 -13.48 0.89 17.13
N GLU A 10 -13.53 2.04 17.80
CA GLU A 10 -12.32 2.77 18.19
C GLU A 10 -11.38 1.93 19.08
N LYS A 11 -11.93 1.10 19.97
CA LYS A 11 -11.19 0.14 20.79
C LYS A 11 -10.46 -0.96 20.01
N GLU A 12 -10.81 -1.16 18.73
CA GLU A 12 -10.20 -2.14 17.84
C GLU A 12 -9.16 -1.49 16.91
N ALA A 13 -8.92 -0.18 17.05
CA ALA A 13 -7.88 0.52 16.32
C ALA A 13 -6.51 -0.07 16.66
N LYS A 14 -5.73 -0.35 15.63
CA LYS A 14 -4.38 -0.90 15.77
C LYS A 14 -3.36 0.22 15.64
N THR A 15 -2.26 0.11 16.39
CA THR A 15 -1.14 1.05 16.29
C THR A 15 -0.26 0.68 15.11
N TYR A 16 -0.15 1.60 14.15
CA TYR A 16 0.77 1.51 13.03
C TYR A 16 1.92 2.49 13.23
N ARG A 17 3.12 2.08 12.82
CA ARG A 17 4.29 2.95 12.76
C ARG A 17 4.47 3.45 11.34
N LEU A 18 4.52 4.77 11.16
CA LEU A 18 4.86 5.37 9.88
C LEU A 18 6.37 5.23 9.68
N LEU A 19 6.77 4.48 8.64
CA LEU A 19 8.19 4.28 8.31
C LEU A 19 8.67 5.32 7.31
N PHE A 20 7.82 5.68 6.35
CA PHE A 20 8.17 6.59 5.26
C PHE A 20 6.93 7.31 4.73
N TRP A 21 7.10 8.56 4.32
CA TRP A 21 6.09 9.36 3.65
C TRP A 21 6.77 10.20 2.56
N LEU A 22 6.22 10.16 1.34
CA LEU A 22 6.68 10.97 0.23
C LEU A 22 5.50 11.65 -0.45
N GLU A 23 5.42 12.97 -0.25
CA GLU A 23 4.33 13.80 -0.75
C GLU A 23 4.25 13.85 -2.28
N SER A 24 5.40 13.92 -2.96
CA SER A 24 5.49 14.05 -4.41
C SER A 24 4.91 12.84 -5.15
N GLU A 25 5.08 11.66 -4.58
CA GLU A 25 4.53 10.41 -5.11
C GLU A 25 3.17 10.06 -4.51
N LYS A 26 2.69 10.85 -3.53
CA LYS A 26 1.50 10.53 -2.74
C LYS A 26 1.56 9.08 -2.28
N CYS A 27 2.62 8.74 -1.55
CA CYS A 27 2.87 7.37 -1.12
C CYS A 27 3.46 7.33 0.29
N PHE A 28 3.14 6.28 1.04
CA PHE A 28 3.65 6.05 2.38
C PHE A 28 3.74 4.58 2.74
N ILE A 29 4.58 4.29 3.72
CA ILE A 29 4.87 2.94 4.20
C ILE A 29 4.57 2.89 5.69
N LEU A 30 3.78 1.89 6.08
CA LEU A 30 3.44 1.62 7.46
C LEU A 30 3.99 0.26 7.88
N GLU A 31 4.37 0.15 9.14
CA GLU A 31 4.60 -1.12 9.84
C GLU A 31 3.40 -1.41 10.73
N ARG A 32 2.85 -2.62 10.59
CA ARG A 32 1.74 -3.16 11.38
C ARG A 32 2.24 -3.69 12.72
N PRO A 33 1.35 -3.89 13.71
CA PRO A 33 1.73 -4.48 15.00
C PRO A 33 2.38 -5.88 14.91
N ASP A 34 2.12 -6.63 13.85
CA ASP A 34 2.69 -7.96 13.60
C ASP A 34 4.07 -7.92 12.91
N GLY A 35 4.63 -6.72 12.72
CA GLY A 35 5.92 -6.51 12.05
C GLY A 35 5.86 -6.58 10.52
N THR A 36 4.68 -6.80 9.93
CA THR A 36 4.53 -6.74 8.47
C THR A 36 4.37 -5.32 7.97
N CYS A 37 4.84 -5.03 6.76
CA CYS A 37 4.72 -3.71 6.18
C CYS A 37 3.57 -3.59 5.19
N GLU A 38 3.02 -2.39 5.08
CA GLU A 38 2.05 -2.00 4.07
C GLU A 38 2.54 -0.76 3.33
N GLN A 39 2.55 -0.81 2.00
CA GLN A 39 2.72 0.36 1.15
C GLN A 39 1.36 0.85 0.68
N HIS A 40 1.12 2.15 0.83
CA HIS A 40 -0.11 2.81 0.44
C HIS A 40 0.21 3.92 -0.55
N THR A 41 -0.58 4.00 -1.62
CA THR A 41 -0.46 5.04 -2.64
C THR A 41 -1.85 5.58 -2.96
N TRP A 42 -1.93 6.85 -3.33
CA TRP A 42 -3.17 7.40 -3.85
C TRP A 42 -3.48 6.79 -5.20
N HIS A 43 -4.77 6.58 -5.49
CA HIS A 43 -5.23 5.98 -6.75
C HIS A 43 -4.74 6.75 -7.98
N SER A 44 -4.70 8.08 -7.90
CA SER A 44 -4.19 8.95 -8.97
C SER A 44 -2.69 8.77 -9.27
N ASN A 45 -1.94 8.11 -8.38
CA ASN A 45 -0.47 8.08 -8.40
C ASN A 45 0.11 6.66 -8.45
N ILE A 46 -0.71 5.64 -8.72
CA ILE A 46 -0.27 4.23 -8.76
C ILE A 46 0.93 4.00 -9.69
N TRP A 47 1.02 4.75 -10.79
CA TRP A 47 2.09 4.63 -11.78
C TRP A 47 3.30 5.51 -11.51
N SER A 48 3.28 6.33 -10.46
CA SER A 48 4.31 7.32 -10.13
C SER A 48 4.77 7.18 -8.68
N LYS A 49 5.28 5.99 -8.33
CA LYS A 49 5.67 5.59 -6.96
C LYS A 49 7.06 4.92 -6.89
N TYR A 50 7.98 5.32 -7.77
CA TYR A 50 9.27 4.65 -7.95
C TYR A 50 10.14 4.72 -6.69
N GLU A 51 10.24 5.90 -6.06
CA GLU A 51 11.04 6.06 -4.85
C GLU A 51 10.39 5.33 -3.67
N CYS A 52 9.06 5.38 -3.57
CA CYS A 52 8.32 4.66 -2.55
C CYS A 52 8.52 3.14 -2.65
N ASP A 53 8.48 2.60 -3.88
CA ASP A 53 8.77 1.18 -4.13
C ASP A 53 10.19 0.85 -3.67
N LYS A 54 11.19 1.63 -4.08
CA LYS A 54 12.58 1.40 -3.68
C LYS A 54 12.76 1.39 -2.16
N VAL A 55 12.15 2.34 -1.44
CA VAL A 55 12.20 2.40 0.03
C VAL A 55 11.47 1.21 0.65
N PHE A 56 10.31 0.81 0.11
CA PHE A 56 9.57 -0.36 0.59
C PHE A 56 10.39 -1.64 0.47
N TRP A 57 11.01 -1.87 -0.69
CA TRP A 57 11.90 -3.01 -0.92
C TRP A 57 13.09 -3.02 0.05
N SER A 58 13.65 -1.85 0.36
CA SER A 58 14.78 -1.73 1.30
C SER A 58 14.39 -1.94 2.76
N LEU A 59 13.18 -1.53 3.17
CA LEU A 59 12.75 -1.59 4.57
C LEU A 59 12.04 -2.91 4.91
N CYS A 60 11.28 -3.45 3.96
CA CYS A 60 10.29 -4.50 4.20
C CYS A 60 10.58 -5.79 3.43
N GLY A 61 11.58 -5.77 2.54
CA GLY A 61 12.05 -6.94 1.80
C GLY A 61 11.30 -7.23 0.50
N ALA A 62 11.76 -8.27 -0.19
CA ALA A 62 11.37 -8.59 -1.57
C ALA A 62 10.03 -9.33 -1.73
N TRP A 63 9.58 -9.99 -0.67
CA TRP A 63 8.35 -10.79 -0.71
C TRP A 63 7.15 -9.89 -0.47
N THR A 64 6.46 -9.57 -1.56
CA THR A 64 5.33 -8.64 -1.56
C THR A 64 4.08 -9.32 -2.13
N TYR A 65 2.92 -8.95 -1.61
CA TYR A 65 1.63 -9.40 -2.14
C TYR A 65 0.81 -8.18 -2.57
N PRO A 66 0.44 -8.05 -3.86
CA PRO A 66 -0.35 -6.92 -4.32
C PRO A 66 -1.78 -7.01 -3.79
N VAL A 67 -2.16 -6.03 -2.96
CA VAL A 67 -3.52 -5.91 -2.38
C VAL A 67 -4.46 -5.02 -3.20
N PHE A 68 -3.92 -4.25 -4.15
CA PHE A 68 -4.70 -3.39 -5.05
C PHE A 68 -4.47 -3.81 -6.50
N LYS A 69 -5.55 -3.93 -7.26
CA LYS A 69 -5.55 -4.17 -8.70
C LYS A 69 -6.53 -3.21 -9.37
N GLN A 70 -6.20 -2.64 -10.52
CA GLN A 70 -7.09 -1.71 -11.24
C GLN A 70 -8.43 -2.39 -11.62
N SER A 71 -8.39 -3.70 -11.88
CA SER A 71 -9.53 -4.58 -12.10
C SER A 71 -10.51 -4.61 -10.90
N CYS A 72 -10.03 -4.41 -9.67
CA CYS A 72 -10.88 -4.36 -8.47
C CYS A 72 -11.83 -3.16 -8.45
N ILE A 73 -11.51 -2.07 -9.16
CA ILE A 73 -12.33 -0.85 -9.23
C ILE A 73 -13.03 -0.74 -10.58
N ASN A 74 -12.35 -1.10 -11.67
CA ASN A 74 -12.90 -1.05 -13.01
C ASN A 74 -12.87 -2.44 -13.66
N PRO A 75 -14.01 -3.15 -13.74
CA PRO A 75 -14.07 -4.49 -14.32
C PRO A 75 -13.76 -4.51 -15.83
N LYS A 76 -13.67 -3.35 -16.49
CA LYS A 76 -13.25 -3.20 -17.90
C LYS A 76 -11.77 -2.80 -18.05
N ALA A 77 -11.01 -2.71 -16.96
CA ALA A 77 -9.59 -2.39 -17.04
C ALA A 77 -8.84 -3.48 -17.83
N ILE A 78 -8.21 -3.08 -18.94
CA ILE A 78 -7.41 -3.99 -19.76
C ILE A 78 -6.10 -4.28 -19.03
N CYS A 79 -5.80 -5.56 -18.89
CA CYS A 79 -4.54 -6.04 -18.36
C CYS A 79 -3.43 -5.89 -19.39
N VAL A 80 -2.44 -5.03 -19.10
CA VAL A 80 -1.21 -4.94 -19.89
C VAL A 80 -0.07 -5.52 -19.05
N GLY A 81 0.31 -6.79 -19.28
CA GLY A 81 1.38 -7.48 -18.54
C GLY A 81 0.94 -8.82 -17.92
N LEU A 82 1.68 -9.27 -16.89
CA LEU A 82 1.35 -10.50 -16.14
C LEU A 82 -0.03 -10.37 -15.49
N THR A 83 -0.88 -11.38 -15.67
CA THR A 83 -2.25 -11.43 -15.12
C THR A 83 -2.30 -11.35 -13.59
N SER A 84 -1.21 -11.64 -12.88
CA SER A 84 -1.11 -11.46 -11.42
C SER A 84 -0.96 -10.01 -10.98
N LEU A 85 -0.56 -9.11 -11.89
CA LEU A 85 -0.48 -7.66 -11.71
C LEU A 85 -1.81 -6.96 -12.07
N CYS A 86 -2.79 -7.76 -12.50
CA CYS A 86 -4.21 -7.48 -12.52
C CYS A 86 -4.95 -8.33 -11.48
#